data_AF-A0A9D5U982-F1
#
_entry.id   AF-A0A9D5U982-F1
#
_cell.length_a   1.000
_cell.length_b   1.000
_cell.length_c   1.000
_cell.angle_alpha   90.00
_cell.angle_beta   90.00
_cell.angle_gamma   90.00
#
_symmetry.space_group_name_H-M   'P 1'
#
loop_
_entity.id
_entity.type
_entity.pdbx_description
1 polymer ?
#
loop_
_entity_poly.entity_id
_entity_poly.type
_entity_poly.pdbx_seq_one_letter_code
_entity_poly.pdbx_strand_id
1 'polypeptide(L)'
;MKRWERSESSVSPQHKKINGPAAQGRTAAEYLAAQYADSRQLQLKTASLFDNIVWGVHQAADRSEAQVRELGLHLGFGSSRPEKEDSDGGPDNLWALAVGRFGVIELKTDVKRADTRITKSEAEQLGHSMTWFESRYPDAAHAAPVLLHPSSVLRGDAHLPQGARIITPNDLEALRRDVEAFVNELAANDSWSRPEAVASALTRNHLTADQVIARHSRNPERA
;
A
#
# COMPACT_ATOMS: atom_id res chain seq x y z
N MET A 1 -17.64 -1.27 -56.52
CA MET A 1 -17.83 -0.34 -55.39
C MET A 1 -18.52 -1.07 -54.25
N LYS A 2 -17.81 -1.35 -53.15
CA LYS A 2 -18.36 -1.28 -51.79
C LYS A 2 -17.18 -1.09 -50.84
N ARG A 3 -17.30 0.03 -50.13
CA ARG A 3 -16.30 0.75 -49.35
C ARG A 3 -16.35 0.18 -47.95
N TRP A 4 -15.28 -0.46 -47.47
CA TRP A 4 -15.16 -0.80 -46.05
C TRP A 4 -14.74 0.47 -45.33
N GLU A 5 -15.66 1.06 -44.58
CA GLU A 5 -15.42 2.23 -43.76
C GLU A 5 -14.89 1.84 -42.38
N ARG A 6 -13.76 2.48 -42.05
CA ARG A 6 -13.27 2.96 -40.76
C ARG A 6 -13.39 2.04 -39.54
N SER A 7 -12.20 1.67 -39.06
CA SER A 7 -11.88 1.27 -37.69
C SER A 7 -12.63 2.12 -36.65
N GLU A 8 -13.44 1.46 -35.84
CA GLU A 8 -13.88 2.00 -34.56
C GLU A 8 -12.63 2.16 -33.69
N SER A 9 -12.32 3.42 -33.35
CA SER A 9 -11.37 3.72 -32.29
C SER A 9 -11.90 3.12 -31.00
N SER A 10 -11.32 2.00 -30.57
CA SER A 10 -11.54 1.46 -29.23
C SER A 10 -10.99 2.47 -28.23
N VAL A 11 -11.85 3.35 -27.73
CA VAL A 11 -11.53 4.12 -26.53
C VAL A 11 -11.49 3.09 -25.39
N SER A 12 -10.29 2.63 -25.04
CA SER A 12 -10.06 1.86 -23.84
C SER A 12 -10.68 2.61 -22.66
N PRO A 13 -11.38 1.92 -21.73
CA PRO A 13 -11.94 2.60 -20.57
C PRO A 13 -10.83 3.40 -19.89
N GLN A 14 -11.08 4.69 -19.63
CA GLN A 14 -10.15 5.49 -18.84
C GLN A 14 -10.18 4.94 -17.41
N HIS A 15 -9.30 3.98 -17.08
CA HIS A 15 -9.23 3.45 -15.70
C HIS A 15 -8.87 4.60 -14.75
N LYS A 16 -9.45 4.59 -13.55
CA LYS A 16 -9.38 5.71 -12.63
C LYS A 16 -8.01 5.73 -11.93
N LYS A 17 -7.10 6.59 -12.40
CA LYS A 17 -5.83 6.83 -11.72
C LYS A 17 -6.08 7.41 -10.32
N ILE A 18 -5.35 6.91 -9.33
CA ILE A 18 -5.33 7.51 -8.00
C ILE A 18 -4.23 8.58 -7.94
N ASN A 19 -4.47 9.63 -7.14
CA ASN A 19 -3.50 10.69 -6.91
C ASN A 19 -3.17 10.76 -5.43
N GLY A 20 -1.93 11.12 -5.11
CA GLY A 20 -1.52 11.35 -3.73
C GLY A 20 -2.06 12.68 -3.21
N PRO A 21 -2.22 12.81 -1.89
CA PRO A 21 -2.74 14.02 -1.28
C PRO A 21 -1.77 15.20 -1.44
N ALA A 22 -2.30 16.40 -1.67
CA ALA A 22 -1.53 17.64 -1.50
C ALA A 22 -1.30 17.98 -0.01
N ALA A 23 -2.23 17.54 0.86
CA ALA A 23 -2.17 17.72 2.31
C ALA A 23 -2.65 16.45 3.01
N GLN A 24 -1.73 15.52 3.29
CA GLN A 24 -2.03 14.19 3.86
C GLN A 24 -2.94 14.26 5.09
N GLY A 25 -2.63 15.14 6.06
CA GLY A 25 -3.42 15.26 7.28
C GLY A 25 -4.87 15.71 7.05
N ARG A 26 -5.13 16.51 6.00
CA ARG A 26 -6.50 16.87 5.62
C ARG A 26 -7.24 15.68 5.05
N THR A 27 -6.63 14.97 4.10
CA THR A 27 -7.24 13.79 3.47
C THR A 27 -7.51 12.68 4.49
N ALA A 28 -6.57 12.44 5.41
CA ALA A 28 -6.76 11.51 6.52
C ALA A 28 -7.92 11.98 7.42
N ALA A 29 -7.95 13.25 7.84
CA ALA A 29 -9.01 13.76 8.71
C ALA A 29 -10.41 13.64 8.07
N GLU A 30 -10.52 13.97 6.78
CA GLU A 30 -11.77 13.83 6.02
C GLU A 30 -12.24 12.37 5.95
N TYR A 31 -11.33 11.45 5.65
CA TYR A 31 -11.66 10.01 5.61
C TYR A 31 -12.06 9.50 7.00
N LEU A 32 -11.27 9.76 8.03
CA LEU A 32 -11.54 9.30 9.40
C LEU A 32 -12.85 9.88 9.93
N ALA A 33 -13.13 11.16 9.70
CA ALA A 33 -14.40 11.79 10.10
C ALA A 33 -15.62 11.20 9.38
N ALA A 34 -15.47 10.82 8.12
CA ALA A 34 -16.53 10.19 7.35
C ALA A 34 -16.81 8.74 7.79
N GLN A 35 -15.79 8.02 8.27
CA GLN A 35 -15.92 6.61 8.67
C GLN A 35 -16.35 6.42 10.13
N TYR A 36 -15.95 7.31 11.03
CA TYR A 36 -16.05 7.07 12.47
C TYR A 36 -16.80 8.16 13.21
N ALA A 37 -17.90 7.75 13.86
CA ALA A 37 -18.71 8.61 14.71
C ALA A 37 -18.13 8.75 16.13
N ASP A 38 -17.35 7.76 16.59
CA ASP A 38 -16.75 7.75 17.92
C ASP A 38 -15.36 7.11 17.93
N SER A 39 -14.57 7.47 18.96
CA SER A 39 -13.17 7.11 19.11
C SER A 39 -12.98 5.60 19.34
N ARG A 40 -13.97 4.92 19.96
CA ARG A 40 -13.91 3.47 20.19
C ARG A 40 -14.02 2.71 18.87
N GLN A 41 -14.92 3.11 17.98
CA GLN A 41 -15.05 2.52 16.64
C GLN A 41 -13.76 2.70 15.83
N LEU A 42 -13.18 3.90 15.85
CA LEU A 42 -11.90 4.19 15.20
C LEU A 42 -10.79 3.26 15.71
N GLN A 43 -10.64 3.12 17.03
CA GLN A 43 -9.63 2.24 17.63
C GLN A 43 -9.85 0.77 17.26
N LEU A 44 -11.07 0.24 17.42
CA LEU A 44 -11.39 -1.15 17.13
C LEU A 44 -11.18 -1.48 15.64
N LYS A 45 -11.63 -0.59 14.75
CA LYS A 45 -11.47 -0.81 13.31
C LYS A 45 -10.00 -0.76 12.90
N THR A 46 -9.22 0.16 13.46
CA THR A 46 -7.77 0.24 13.23
C THR A 46 -7.05 -1.04 13.65
N ALA A 47 -7.29 -1.54 14.87
CA ALA A 47 -6.70 -2.81 15.32
C ALA A 47 -7.11 -3.97 14.39
N SER A 48 -8.39 -4.00 13.99
CA SER A 48 -8.93 -5.02 13.08
C SER A 48 -8.28 -5.02 11.69
N LEU A 49 -7.75 -3.89 11.20
CA LEU A 49 -7.01 -3.87 9.93
C LEU A 49 -5.81 -4.81 9.99
N PHE A 50 -5.00 -4.70 11.04
CA PHE A 50 -3.79 -5.51 11.21
C PHE A 50 -4.12 -6.97 11.54
N ASP A 51 -5.15 -7.21 12.36
CA ASP A 51 -5.59 -8.58 12.69
C ASP A 51 -6.07 -9.36 11.46
N ASN A 52 -6.48 -8.66 10.40
CA ASN A 52 -6.93 -9.25 9.14
C ASN A 52 -5.85 -9.30 8.04
N ILE A 53 -4.62 -8.85 8.32
CA ILE A 53 -3.43 -9.14 7.48
C ILE A 53 -2.79 -10.41 8.02
N VAL A 54 -3.16 -11.55 7.43
CA VAL A 54 -2.88 -12.87 8.02
C VAL A 54 -1.82 -13.62 7.23
N TRP A 55 -0.79 -14.10 7.93
CA TRP A 55 0.32 -14.85 7.36
C TRP A 55 0.05 -16.36 7.33
N GLY A 56 0.48 -17.04 6.27
CA GLY A 56 0.47 -18.51 6.17
C GLY A 56 -0.92 -19.15 6.09
N VAL A 57 -1.98 -18.37 5.87
CA VAL A 57 -3.36 -18.86 5.72
C VAL A 57 -3.76 -18.88 4.25
N HIS A 58 -4.32 -20.01 3.81
CA HIS A 58 -4.70 -20.19 2.41
C HIS A 58 -5.92 -19.32 2.10
N GLN A 59 -5.96 -18.68 0.93
CA GLN A 59 -7.05 -17.76 0.51
C GLN A 59 -7.24 -16.52 1.41
N ALA A 60 -6.25 -16.15 2.22
CA ALA A 60 -6.28 -14.92 3.02
C ALA A 60 -5.64 -13.71 2.32
N ALA A 61 -4.99 -13.91 1.15
CA ALA A 61 -4.31 -12.85 0.39
C ALA A 61 -5.27 -11.69 0.04
N ASP A 62 -6.39 -11.99 -0.62
CA ASP A 62 -7.40 -10.99 -1.01
C ASP A 62 -7.91 -10.14 0.17
N ARG A 63 -8.10 -10.78 1.34
CA ARG A 63 -8.49 -10.08 2.58
C ARG A 63 -7.37 -9.17 3.07
N SER A 64 -6.14 -9.66 3.06
CA SER A 64 -4.95 -8.92 3.51
C SER A 64 -4.71 -7.70 2.63
N GLU A 65 -4.79 -7.85 1.31
CA GLU A 65 -4.68 -6.76 0.33
C GLU A 65 -5.79 -5.71 0.53
N ALA A 66 -7.02 -6.13 0.85
CA ALA A 66 -8.10 -5.22 1.21
C ALA A 66 -7.77 -4.41 2.48
N GLN A 67 -7.13 -5.01 3.48
CA GLN A 67 -6.72 -4.27 4.69
C GLN A 67 -5.58 -3.30 4.41
N VAL A 68 -4.61 -3.67 3.57
CA VAL A 68 -3.52 -2.76 3.16
C VAL A 68 -4.06 -1.58 2.37
N ARG A 69 -5.06 -1.81 1.51
CA ARG A 69 -5.78 -0.73 0.83
C ARG A 69 -6.40 0.22 1.85
N GLU A 70 -7.12 -0.33 2.82
CA GLU A 70 -7.85 0.48 3.79
C GLU A 70 -6.94 1.22 4.77
N LEU A 71 -5.83 0.60 5.15
CA LEU A 71 -4.77 1.26 5.90
C LEU A 71 -4.24 2.49 5.16
N GLY A 72 -4.00 2.38 3.85
CA GLY A 72 -3.59 3.53 3.04
C GLY A 72 -4.58 4.70 3.13
N LEU A 73 -5.89 4.42 3.09
CA LEU A 73 -6.93 5.44 3.23
C LEU A 73 -6.96 6.06 4.64
N HIS A 74 -6.77 5.26 5.70
CA HIS A 74 -6.68 5.76 7.08
C HIS A 74 -5.52 6.75 7.26
N LEU A 75 -4.42 6.52 6.55
CA LEU A 75 -3.24 7.38 6.57
C LEU A 75 -3.34 8.60 5.64
N GLY A 76 -4.46 8.74 4.92
CA GLY A 76 -4.74 9.86 4.02
C GLY A 76 -4.08 9.75 2.65
N PHE A 77 -3.60 8.56 2.26
CA PHE A 77 -3.05 8.31 0.92
C PHE A 77 -4.18 8.05 -0.09
N GLY A 78 -3.89 8.28 -1.38
CA GLY A 78 -4.65 7.60 -2.41
C GLY A 78 -4.33 6.10 -2.32
N SER A 79 -5.32 5.23 -2.34
CA SER A 79 -5.09 3.79 -2.14
C SER A 79 -6.05 2.95 -2.98
N SER A 80 -5.50 2.00 -3.73
CA SER A 80 -6.24 1.11 -4.63
C SER A 80 -5.66 -0.32 -4.64
N ARG A 81 -6.36 -1.23 -5.31
CA ARG A 81 -5.92 -2.60 -5.59
C ARG A 81 -6.00 -2.88 -7.09
N PRO A 82 -5.05 -2.39 -7.91
CA PRO A 82 -5.14 -2.45 -9.37
C PRO A 82 -5.45 -3.85 -9.93
N GLU A 83 -4.75 -4.90 -9.47
CA GLU A 83 -5.01 -6.27 -9.95
C GLU A 83 -6.46 -6.70 -9.69
N LYS A 84 -7.01 -6.35 -8.52
CA LYS A 84 -8.38 -6.70 -8.13
C LYS A 84 -9.44 -5.83 -8.80
N GLU A 85 -9.18 -4.53 -8.90
CA GLU A 85 -10.16 -3.51 -9.30
C GLU A 85 -10.22 -3.33 -10.82
N ASP A 86 -9.07 -3.45 -11.50
CA ASP A 86 -8.94 -3.21 -12.96
C ASP A 86 -8.57 -4.48 -13.74
N SER A 87 -7.97 -5.49 -13.09
CA SER A 87 -7.54 -6.76 -13.71
C SER A 87 -6.65 -6.57 -14.95
N ASP A 88 -5.79 -5.55 -14.91
CA ASP A 88 -4.91 -5.15 -16.01
C ASP A 88 -3.43 -5.48 -15.76
N GLY A 89 -3.14 -6.37 -14.80
CA GLY A 89 -1.78 -6.82 -14.46
C GLY A 89 -1.01 -5.85 -13.57
N GLY A 90 -1.72 -4.99 -12.83
CA GLY A 90 -1.13 -4.07 -11.87
C GLY A 90 -0.72 -4.72 -10.55
N PRO A 91 -0.19 -3.95 -9.59
CA PRO A 91 0.17 -4.49 -8.28
C PRO A 91 -1.05 -4.94 -7.47
N ASP A 92 -0.79 -5.78 -6.47
CA ASP A 92 -1.78 -6.12 -5.43
C ASP A 92 -2.34 -4.87 -4.74
N ASN A 93 -1.45 -3.92 -4.39
CA ASN A 93 -1.80 -2.65 -3.78
C ASN A 93 -0.98 -1.50 -4.36
N LEU A 94 -1.62 -0.33 -4.49
CA LEU A 94 -0.95 0.91 -4.89
C LEU A 94 -1.29 2.01 -3.88
N TRP A 95 -0.26 2.59 -3.27
CA TRP A 95 -0.40 3.78 -2.44
C TRP A 95 0.14 5.00 -3.17
N ALA A 96 -0.70 6.00 -3.41
CA ALA A 96 -0.30 7.34 -3.83
C ALA A 96 -0.03 8.18 -2.56
N LEU A 97 1.24 8.23 -2.16
CA LEU A 97 1.72 8.76 -0.88
C LEU A 97 1.66 10.30 -0.84
N ALA A 98 2.04 10.93 -1.95
CA ALA A 98 1.99 12.37 -2.18
C ALA A 98 1.92 12.64 -3.68
N VAL A 99 1.82 13.90 -4.09
CA VAL A 99 1.83 14.27 -5.52
C VAL A 99 3.07 13.69 -6.21
N GLY A 100 2.85 12.82 -7.19
CA GLY A 100 3.92 12.16 -7.96
C GLY A 100 4.72 11.10 -7.19
N ARG A 101 4.33 10.72 -5.98
CA ARG A 101 5.08 9.77 -5.13
C ARG A 101 4.23 8.59 -4.73
N PHE A 102 4.75 7.38 -4.97
CA PHE A 102 3.97 6.15 -4.84
C PHE A 102 4.73 5.04 -4.11
N GLY A 103 3.98 4.12 -3.53
CA GLY A 103 4.43 2.78 -3.16
C GLY A 103 3.69 1.76 -4.01
N VAL A 104 4.45 0.96 -4.76
CA VAL A 104 3.94 -0.15 -5.59
C VAL A 104 4.17 -1.43 -4.80
N ILE A 105 3.08 -2.08 -4.35
CA ILE A 105 3.14 -3.06 -3.28
C ILE A 105 2.65 -4.42 -3.80
N GLU A 106 3.51 -5.42 -3.66
CA GLU A 106 3.18 -6.85 -3.81
C GLU A 106 3.09 -7.52 -2.44
N LEU A 107 2.08 -8.35 -2.22
CA LEU A 107 1.87 -9.08 -0.98
C LEU A 107 2.10 -10.57 -1.21
N LYS A 108 2.88 -11.20 -0.34
CA LYS A 108 3.13 -12.65 -0.32
C LYS A 108 2.85 -13.21 1.08
N THR A 109 1.64 -12.94 1.57
CA THR A 109 1.21 -13.37 2.91
C THR A 109 0.89 -14.86 2.98
N ASP A 110 0.69 -15.52 1.84
CA ASP A 110 0.29 -16.93 1.71
C ASP A 110 1.48 -17.92 1.66
N VAL A 111 2.71 -17.43 1.80
CA VAL A 111 3.94 -18.24 1.84
C VAL A 111 3.92 -19.20 3.04
N LYS A 112 3.95 -20.51 2.76
CA LYS A 112 3.97 -21.60 3.77
C LYS A 112 5.15 -22.57 3.63
N ARG A 113 5.97 -22.39 2.60
CA ARG A 113 7.14 -23.25 2.36
C ARG A 113 8.15 -23.10 3.51
N ALA A 114 8.87 -24.18 3.82
CA ALA A 114 9.87 -24.18 4.88
C ALA A 114 11.02 -23.19 4.61
N ASP A 115 11.48 -23.11 3.36
CA ASP A 115 12.44 -22.10 2.94
C ASP A 115 11.69 -20.82 2.53
N THR A 116 11.54 -19.90 3.47
CA THR A 116 10.83 -18.64 3.28
C THR A 116 11.62 -17.59 2.51
N ARG A 117 12.84 -17.87 2.01
CA ARG A 117 13.59 -16.89 1.21
C ARG A 117 12.81 -16.50 -0.06
N ILE A 118 12.91 -15.24 -0.45
CA ILE A 118 12.23 -14.67 -1.62
C ILE A 118 12.69 -15.40 -2.87
N THR A 119 11.75 -15.94 -3.64
CA THR A 119 12.02 -16.67 -4.86
C THR A 119 12.17 -15.73 -6.05
N LYS A 120 12.75 -16.26 -7.14
CA LYS A 120 12.79 -15.57 -8.43
C LYS A 120 11.39 -15.14 -8.90
N SER A 121 10.39 -16.02 -8.81
CA SER A 121 9.02 -15.71 -9.26
C SER A 121 8.37 -14.58 -8.45
N GLU A 122 8.59 -14.53 -7.14
CA GLU A 122 8.05 -13.47 -6.27
C GLU A 122 8.72 -12.13 -6.57
N ALA A 123 10.03 -12.14 -6.87
CA ALA A 123 10.75 -10.94 -7.26
C ALA A 123 10.35 -10.45 -8.66
N GLU A 124 10.12 -11.36 -9.60
CA GLU A 124 9.62 -11.06 -10.96
C GLU A 124 8.23 -10.42 -10.93
N GLN A 125 7.34 -10.86 -10.03
CA GLN A 125 6.03 -10.23 -9.83
C GLN A 125 6.16 -8.75 -9.48
N LEU A 126 7.01 -8.40 -8.51
CA LEU A 126 7.26 -6.98 -8.18
C LEU A 126 7.87 -6.21 -9.35
N GLY A 127 8.76 -6.84 -10.13
CA GLY A 127 9.33 -6.24 -11.35
C GLY A 127 8.27 -5.94 -12.42
N HIS A 128 7.33 -6.86 -12.63
CA HIS A 128 6.21 -6.64 -13.53
C HIS A 128 5.31 -5.49 -13.06
N SER A 129 4.99 -5.45 -11.76
CA SER A 129 4.18 -4.38 -11.18
C SER A 129 4.83 -3.00 -11.29
N MET A 130 6.16 -2.91 -11.20
CA MET A 130 6.89 -1.67 -11.49
C MET A 130 6.82 -1.27 -12.96
N THR A 131 6.96 -2.24 -13.88
CA THR A 131 6.82 -1.99 -15.33
C THR A 131 5.41 -1.49 -15.67
N TRP A 132 4.39 -2.13 -15.09
CA TRP A 132 3.00 -1.68 -15.20
C TRP A 132 2.86 -0.24 -14.69
N PHE A 133 3.43 0.06 -13.52
CA PHE A 133 3.34 1.39 -12.91
C PHE A 133 3.96 2.47 -13.81
N GLU A 134 5.16 2.24 -14.35
CA GLU A 134 5.84 3.18 -15.24
C GLU A 134 5.02 3.48 -16.51
N SER A 135 4.36 2.44 -17.06
CA SER A 135 3.48 2.62 -18.23
C SER A 135 2.23 3.46 -17.90
N ARG A 136 1.71 3.34 -16.67
CA ARG A 136 0.46 3.95 -16.25
C ARG A 136 0.64 5.34 -15.65
N TYR A 137 1.78 5.61 -15.04
CA TYR A 137 2.14 6.85 -14.36
C TYR A 137 3.48 7.40 -14.86
N PRO A 138 3.58 7.75 -16.16
CA PRO A 138 4.86 8.19 -16.76
C PRO A 138 5.39 9.49 -16.15
N ASP A 139 4.51 10.32 -15.58
CA ASP A 139 4.86 11.60 -14.96
C ASP A 139 5.10 11.48 -13.44
N ALA A 140 5.10 10.27 -12.88
CA ALA A 140 5.41 10.07 -11.47
C ALA A 140 6.88 10.42 -11.20
N ALA A 141 7.12 11.24 -10.17
CA ALA A 141 8.46 11.62 -9.76
C ALA A 141 9.22 10.47 -9.10
N HIS A 142 8.51 9.64 -8.32
CA HIS A 142 9.11 8.51 -7.62
C HIS A 142 8.10 7.42 -7.30
N ALA A 143 8.53 6.15 -7.41
CA ALA A 143 7.79 5.00 -6.92
C ALA A 143 8.73 4.05 -6.17
N ALA A 144 8.37 3.73 -4.93
CA ALA A 144 9.07 2.73 -4.13
C ALA A 144 8.49 1.34 -4.44
N PRO A 145 9.30 0.39 -4.93
CA PRO A 145 8.90 -1.02 -5.00
C PRO A 145 8.86 -1.58 -3.58
N VAL A 146 7.73 -2.19 -3.19
CA VAL A 146 7.55 -2.74 -1.85
C VAL A 146 7.08 -4.18 -1.94
N LEU A 147 7.75 -5.07 -1.20
CA LEU A 147 7.33 -6.45 -1.04
C LEU A 147 6.95 -6.71 0.41
N LEU A 148 5.69 -7.09 0.67
CA LEU A 148 5.25 -7.54 1.98
C LEU A 148 5.40 -9.07 2.04
N HIS A 149 6.40 -9.55 2.77
CA HIS A 149 6.89 -10.93 2.67
C HIS A 149 7.41 -11.45 4.01
N PRO A 150 7.27 -12.76 4.35
CA PRO A 150 7.76 -13.30 5.62
C PRO A 150 9.28 -13.24 5.83
N SER A 151 10.06 -12.99 4.78
CA SER A 151 11.52 -12.95 4.80
C SER A 151 12.05 -11.75 4.03
N SER A 152 13.18 -11.18 4.50
CA SER A 152 13.98 -10.20 3.76
C SER A 152 15.10 -10.82 2.92
N VAL A 153 15.33 -12.13 3.03
CA VAL A 153 16.47 -12.80 2.41
C VAL A 153 16.07 -13.38 1.06
N LEU A 154 16.86 -13.08 0.02
CA LEU A 154 16.65 -13.57 -1.34
C LEU A 154 17.30 -14.93 -1.55
N ARG A 155 16.69 -15.76 -2.40
CA ARG A 155 17.39 -16.89 -3.03
C ARG A 155 18.45 -16.36 -4.00
N GLY A 156 19.47 -17.18 -4.25
CA GLY A 156 20.63 -16.77 -5.07
C GLY A 156 20.30 -16.37 -6.50
N ASP A 157 19.17 -16.84 -7.05
CA ASP A 157 18.67 -16.54 -8.38
C ASP A 157 17.62 -15.41 -8.42
N ALA A 158 17.21 -14.89 -7.27
CA ALA A 158 16.21 -13.83 -7.17
C ALA A 158 16.85 -12.43 -7.26
N HIS A 159 16.18 -11.53 -7.97
CA HIS A 159 16.62 -10.15 -8.18
C HIS A 159 15.40 -9.22 -8.08
N LEU A 160 15.39 -8.34 -7.09
CA LEU A 160 14.33 -7.35 -6.92
C LEU A 160 14.64 -6.06 -7.71
N PRO A 161 13.62 -5.26 -8.05
CA PRO A 161 13.81 -3.93 -8.61
C PRO A 161 14.71 -3.05 -7.73
N GLN A 162 15.41 -2.10 -8.36
CA GLN A 162 16.29 -1.19 -7.63
C GLN A 162 15.51 -0.39 -6.58
N GLY A 163 16.07 -0.27 -5.38
CA GLY A 163 15.45 0.46 -4.29
C GLY A 163 14.28 -0.27 -3.62
N ALA A 164 14.04 -1.54 -3.96
CA ALA A 164 12.99 -2.34 -3.33
C ALA A 164 13.14 -2.38 -1.81
N ARG A 165 11.99 -2.31 -1.13
CA ARG A 165 11.85 -2.34 0.32
C ARG A 165 11.01 -3.53 0.72
N ILE A 166 11.34 -4.16 1.85
CA ILE A 166 10.63 -5.34 2.33
C ILE A 166 9.95 -5.03 3.66
N ILE A 167 8.65 -5.33 3.74
CA ILE A 167 7.88 -5.30 4.99
C ILE A 167 7.73 -6.75 5.47
N THR A 168 8.49 -7.10 6.50
CA THR A 168 8.38 -8.40 7.18
C THR A 168 7.29 -8.36 8.26
N PRO A 169 6.89 -9.51 8.86
CA PRO A 169 5.94 -9.51 9.97
C PRO A 169 6.35 -8.59 11.13
N ASN A 170 7.66 -8.52 11.44
CA ASN A 170 8.17 -7.64 12.48
C ASN A 170 8.07 -6.15 12.10
N ASP A 171 8.21 -5.83 10.81
CA ASP A 171 8.06 -4.46 10.32
C ASP A 171 6.58 -4.04 10.26
N LEU A 172 5.70 -4.97 9.85
CA LEU A 172 4.25 -4.76 9.88
C LEU A 172 3.75 -4.54 11.32
N GLU A 173 4.31 -5.27 12.29
CA GLU A 173 4.01 -5.09 13.71
C GLU A 173 4.59 -3.76 14.24
N ALA A 174 5.70 -3.26 13.69
CA ALA A 174 6.16 -1.90 13.97
C ALA A 174 5.21 -0.85 13.42
N LEU A 175 4.73 -1.03 12.18
CA LEU A 175 3.72 -0.16 11.58
C LEU A 175 2.42 -0.18 12.39
N ARG A 176 2.00 -1.36 12.86
CA ARG A 176 0.83 -1.51 13.75
C ARG A 176 0.94 -0.60 14.97
N ARG A 177 2.07 -0.68 15.70
CA ARG A 177 2.28 0.13 16.91
C ARG A 177 2.21 1.63 16.63
N ASP A 178 2.86 2.09 15.57
CA ASP A 178 2.90 3.50 15.22
C ASP A 178 1.50 4.00 14.77
N VAL A 179 0.73 3.16 14.05
CA VAL A 179 -0.65 3.47 13.66
C VAL A 179 -1.63 3.46 14.85
N GLU A 180 -1.50 2.49 15.76
CA GLU A 180 -2.31 2.45 16.99
C GLU A 180 -1.98 3.64 17.90
N ALA A 181 -0.72 4.04 18.02
CA ALA A 181 -0.30 5.23 18.75
C ALA A 181 -0.89 6.52 18.14
N PHE A 182 -0.82 6.66 16.81
CA PHE A 182 -1.47 7.74 16.06
C PHE A 182 -2.97 7.83 16.35
N VAL A 183 -3.68 6.70 16.28
CA VAL A 183 -5.12 6.67 16.54
C VAL A 183 -5.46 6.96 17.99
N ASN A 184 -4.70 6.42 18.95
CA ASN A 184 -4.90 6.68 20.36
C ASN A 184 -4.69 8.15 20.72
N GLU A 185 -3.71 8.80 20.11
CA GLU A 185 -3.46 10.24 20.26
C GLU A 185 -4.65 11.08 19.80
N LEU A 186 -5.25 10.74 18.66
CA LEU A 186 -6.43 11.41 18.13
C LEU A 186 -7.69 11.12 18.95
N ALA A 187 -7.85 9.88 19.40
CA ALA A 187 -9.00 9.43 20.18
C ALA A 187 -9.03 10.08 21.57
N ALA A 188 -7.87 10.30 22.19
CA ALA A 188 -7.79 10.94 23.51
C ALA A 188 -8.34 12.38 23.55
N ASN A 189 -8.43 13.05 22.39
CA ASN A 189 -8.83 14.45 22.28
C ASN A 189 -10.00 14.68 21.31
N ASP A 190 -10.66 13.59 20.85
CA ASP A 190 -11.68 13.61 19.80
C ASP A 190 -11.30 14.47 18.58
N SER A 191 -10.05 14.32 18.11
CA SER A 191 -9.44 15.22 17.14
C SER A 191 -9.20 14.60 15.77
N TRP A 192 -9.74 13.40 15.47
CA TRP A 192 -9.55 12.74 14.17
C TRP A 192 -10.22 13.46 12.99
N SER A 193 -11.13 14.40 13.26
CA SER A 193 -11.75 15.27 12.24
C SER A 193 -11.02 16.61 12.07
N ARG A 194 -9.92 16.85 12.79
CA ARG A 194 -9.19 18.13 12.77
C ARG A 194 -7.90 17.99 11.95
N PRO A 195 -7.82 18.55 10.73
CA PRO A 195 -6.68 18.35 9.83
C PRO A 195 -5.30 18.63 10.43
N GLU A 196 -5.16 19.71 11.22
CA GLU A 196 -3.89 20.08 11.85
C GLU A 196 -3.46 19.10 12.96
N ALA A 197 -4.43 18.61 13.74
CA ALA A 197 -4.16 17.60 14.77
C ALA A 197 -3.74 16.28 14.12
N VAL A 198 -4.45 15.86 13.07
CA VAL A 198 -4.13 14.66 12.28
C VAL A 198 -2.75 14.77 11.62
N ALA A 199 -2.44 15.90 10.98
CA ALA A 199 -1.11 16.12 10.39
C ALA A 199 0.02 16.04 11.43
N SER A 200 -0.20 16.64 12.60
CA SER A 200 0.77 16.62 13.70
C SER A 200 0.97 15.21 14.26
N ALA A 201 -0.12 14.45 14.44
CA ALA A 201 -0.08 13.08 14.91
C ALA A 201 0.60 12.14 13.90
N LEU A 202 0.31 12.27 12.60
CA LEU A 202 1.01 11.53 11.54
C LEU A 202 2.53 11.76 11.59
N THR A 203 2.94 13.01 11.82
CA THR A 203 4.36 13.37 11.93
C THR A 203 5.02 12.75 13.17
N ARG A 204 4.38 12.87 14.34
CA ARG A 204 4.89 12.31 15.60
C ARG A 204 5.04 10.79 15.58
N ASN A 205 4.15 10.11 14.86
CA ASN A 205 4.11 8.66 14.79
C ASN A 205 4.77 8.11 13.51
N HIS A 206 5.55 8.92 12.78
CA HIS A 206 6.31 8.47 11.60
C HIS A 206 5.49 7.88 10.44
N LEU A 207 4.26 8.37 10.26
CA LEU A 207 3.31 7.90 9.25
C LEU A 207 3.17 8.85 8.06
N THR A 208 4.06 9.84 7.94
CA THR A 208 4.08 10.74 6.77
C THR A 208 4.49 9.98 5.50
N ALA A 209 4.15 10.54 4.34
CA ALA A 209 4.52 10.00 3.02
C ALA A 209 6.01 9.62 2.89
N ASP A 210 6.90 10.34 3.57
CA ASP A 210 8.35 10.15 3.51
C ASP A 210 8.86 9.07 4.46
N GLN A 211 8.11 8.85 5.55
CA GLN A 211 8.55 8.02 6.66
C GLN A 211 7.90 6.64 6.62
N VAL A 212 6.63 6.53 6.23
CA VAL A 212 5.84 5.31 6.44
C VAL A 212 6.50 4.06 5.85
N ILE A 213 6.97 4.10 4.59
CA ILE A 213 7.67 2.95 4.00
C ILE A 213 9.09 2.87 4.56
N ALA A 214 9.84 3.97 4.59
CA ALA A 214 11.25 3.97 4.99
C ALA A 214 11.47 3.44 6.43
N ARG A 215 10.56 3.77 7.35
CA ARG A 215 10.60 3.42 8.78
C ARG A 215 10.15 1.99 9.06
N HIS A 216 9.19 1.49 8.28
CA HIS A 216 8.50 0.21 8.48
C HIS A 216 8.85 -0.81 7.40
N SER A 217 10.07 -0.74 6.89
CA SER A 217 10.60 -1.71 5.95
C SER A 217 12.11 -1.81 6.12
N ARG A 218 12.70 -2.81 5.48
CA ARG A 218 14.14 -3.02 5.43
C ARG A 218 14.65 -3.23 4.02
N ASN A 219 15.97 -3.17 3.86
CA ASN A 219 16.61 -3.54 2.61
C ASN A 219 16.56 -5.06 2.41
N PRO A 220 16.50 -5.53 1.15
CA PRO A 220 16.72 -6.94 0.84
C PRO A 220 18.11 -7.41 1.25
N GLU A 221 18.16 -8.62 1.79
CA GLU A 221 19.38 -9.32 2.20
C GLU A 221 19.70 -10.43 1.20
N ARG A 222 20.98 -10.68 0.95
CA ARG A 222 21.41 -11.85 0.17
C ARG A 222 21.82 -12.97 1.14
N ALA A 223 21.42 -14.19 0.80
CA ALA A 223 21.85 -15.40 1.49
C ALA A 223 23.35 -15.65 1.34
#